data_AF-U5YNX4-F1
#
_entry.id   AF-U5YNX4-F1
#
_cell.length_a   1.000
_cell.length_b   1.000
_cell.length_c   1.000
_cell.angle_alpha   90.00
_cell.angle_beta   90.00
_cell.angle_gamma   90.00
#
_symmetry.space_group_name_H-M   'P 1'
#
loop_
_entity.id
_entity.type
_entity.pdbx_description
1 polymer ?
#
loop_
_entity_poly.entity_id
_entity_poly.type
_entity_poly.pdbx_seq_one_letter_code
_entity_poly.pdbx_strand_id
1 'polypeptide(L)'
;AGVCIEDKQFPKTNSFIDGERQPLADVEEFCGRIKAGKDAQTDPDFSLVARVEALIAGWGMDEALRRAEAYHEAGADAILIHSKLSRPDEVLQFARE
;
A
#
# COMPACT_ATOMS: atom_id res chain seq x y z
N ALA A 1 -5.04 12.66 13.21
CA ALA A 1 -3.83 11.82 13.35
C ALA A 1 -4.12 10.45 12.76
N GLY A 2 -3.13 9.64 12.39
CA GLY A 2 -3.42 8.40 11.66
C GLY A 2 -2.33 7.35 11.74
N VAL A 3 -2.61 6.20 11.15
CA VAL A 3 -1.67 5.08 11.02
C VAL A 3 -1.48 4.76 9.54
N CYS A 4 -0.26 4.35 9.18
CA CYS A 4 0.06 3.82 7.87
C CYS A 4 0.41 2.34 8.02
N ILE A 5 -0.31 1.48 7.30
CA ILE A 5 -0.01 0.05 7.19
C ILE A 5 0.40 -0.28 5.76
N GLU A 6 1.29 -1.25 5.57
CA GLU A 6 1.80 -1.63 4.25
C GLU A 6 1.43 -3.07 3.89
N ASP A 7 1.28 -3.33 2.59
CA ASP A 7 0.80 -4.60 2.03
C ASP A 7 1.88 -5.68 1.92
N LYS A 8 2.83 -5.69 2.85
CA LYS A 8 3.78 -6.80 3.01
C LYS A 8 3.20 -7.91 3.90
N GLN A 9 3.75 -9.10 3.74
CA GLN A 9 3.56 -10.20 4.68
C GLN A 9 4.34 -9.92 5.97
N PHE A 10 3.79 -10.34 7.10
CA PHE A 10 4.47 -10.25 8.39
C PHE A 10 5.37 -11.49 8.61
N PRO A 11 6.60 -11.34 9.16
CA PRO A 11 7.22 -10.10 9.66
C PRO A 11 7.71 -9.17 8.54
N LYS A 12 7.68 -7.85 8.82
CA LYS A 12 8.07 -6.81 7.86
C LYS A 12 9.49 -7.04 7.33
N THR A 13 9.60 -7.13 6.01
CA THR A 13 10.88 -7.10 5.30
C THR A 13 11.17 -5.67 4.82
N ASN A 14 12.37 -5.16 5.10
CA ASN A 14 12.75 -3.78 4.75
C ASN A 14 12.72 -3.57 3.21
N SER A 15 12.22 -2.40 2.79
CA SER A 15 12.05 -2.01 1.38
C SER A 15 13.37 -1.88 0.59
N PHE A 16 14.53 -1.83 1.25
CA PHE A 16 15.86 -1.72 0.65
C PHE A 16 16.64 -3.03 0.60
N ILE A 17 16.04 -4.17 0.99
CA ILE A 17 16.70 -5.47 0.86
C ILE A 17 16.74 -5.85 -0.63
N ASP A 18 17.95 -5.92 -1.17
CA ASP A 18 18.21 -6.44 -2.52
C ASP A 18 17.87 -7.93 -2.58
N GLY A 19 16.94 -8.29 -3.45
CA GLY A 19 16.42 -9.64 -3.62
C GLY A 19 15.27 -9.69 -4.62
N GLU A 20 14.89 -10.90 -5.02
CA GLU A 20 13.78 -11.17 -5.95
C GLU A 20 12.45 -10.51 -5.51
N ARG A 21 11.46 -10.50 -6.42
CA ARG A 21 10.11 -9.96 -6.19
C ARG A 21 9.60 -10.36 -4.81
N GLN A 22 9.61 -9.41 -3.86
CA GLN A 22 9.21 -9.70 -2.49
C GLN A 22 7.73 -10.10 -2.49
N PRO A 23 7.36 -11.20 -1.80
CA PRO A 23 5.97 -11.59 -1.73
C PRO A 23 5.20 -10.52 -0.96
N LEU A 24 4.14 -10.01 -1.60
CA LEU A 24 3.19 -9.12 -0.96
C LEU A 24 2.08 -9.93 -0.32
N ALA A 25 1.36 -9.28 0.59
CA ALA A 25 0.09 -9.76 1.07
C ALA A 25 -0.87 -10.00 -0.11
N ASP A 26 -1.75 -10.98 0.06
CA ASP A 26 -2.88 -11.11 -0.84
C ASP A 26 -3.74 -9.83 -0.76
N VAL A 27 -4.32 -9.44 -1.89
CA VAL A 27 -5.09 -8.18 -1.96
C VAL A 27 -6.31 -8.25 -1.05
N GLU A 28 -7.04 -9.37 -1.05
CA GLU A 28 -8.22 -9.54 -0.20
C GLU A 28 -7.85 -9.58 1.28
N GLU A 29 -6.73 -10.23 1.60
CA GLU A 29 -6.18 -10.26 2.96
C GLU A 29 -5.86 -8.85 3.48
N PHE A 30 -5.20 -8.02 2.67
CA PHE A 30 -4.89 -6.64 3.03
C PHE A 30 -6.14 -5.74 3.10
N CYS A 31 -7.08 -5.91 2.16
CA CYS A 31 -8.39 -5.26 2.23
C CYS A 31 -9.14 -5.62 3.52
N GLY A 32 -9.06 -6.87 3.96
CA GLY A 32 -9.61 -7.31 5.25
C GLY A 32 -8.99 -6.57 6.43
N ARG A 33 -7.67 -6.35 6.43
CA ARG A 33 -6.99 -5.55 7.45
C ARG A 33 -7.43 -4.09 7.46
N ILE A 34 -7.62 -3.48 6.29
CA ILE A 34 -8.12 -2.10 6.17
C ILE A 34 -9.54 -2.02 6.74
N LYS A 35 -10.44 -2.90 6.30
CA LYS A 35 -11.84 -2.94 6.79
C LYS A 35 -11.90 -3.11 8.29
N ALA A 36 -11.16 -4.09 8.84
CA ALA A 36 -11.07 -4.29 10.29
C ALA A 36 -10.52 -3.05 11.02
N GLY A 37 -9.54 -2.36 10.42
CA GLY A 37 -9.01 -1.11 10.95
C GLY A 37 -10.05 0.01 10.97
N LYS A 38 -10.83 0.18 9.89
CA LYS A 38 -11.93 1.15 9.80
C LYS A 38 -13.08 0.81 10.77
N ASP A 39 -13.47 -0.45 10.86
CA ASP A 39 -14.53 -0.93 11.76
C ASP A 39 -14.17 -0.71 13.25
N ALA A 40 -12.88 -0.74 13.58
CA ALA A 40 -12.38 -0.51 14.94
C ALA A 40 -12.20 0.99 15.30
N GLN A 41 -12.39 1.91 14.35
CA GLN A 41 -12.23 3.34 14.61
C GLN A 41 -13.32 3.86 15.55
N THR A 42 -12.90 4.57 16.60
CA THR A 42 -13.81 5.27 17.53
C THR A 42 -13.88 6.78 17.27
N ASP A 43 -12.89 7.32 16.56
CA ASP A 43 -12.79 8.73 16.17
C ASP A 43 -12.90 8.85 14.64
N PRO A 44 -13.90 9.55 14.10
CA PRO A 44 -14.06 9.72 12.65
C PRO A 44 -12.93 10.53 11.98
N ASP A 45 -12.16 11.30 12.75
CA ASP A 45 -11.02 12.08 12.23
C ASP A 45 -9.72 11.27 12.22
N PHE A 46 -9.75 10.00 12.65
CA PHE A 46 -8.59 9.10 12.59
C PHE A 46 -8.42 8.51 11.19
N SER A 47 -7.24 8.73 10.59
CA SER A 47 -6.96 8.28 9.22
C SER A 47 -6.19 6.95 9.19
N LEU A 48 -6.60 6.06 8.29
CA LEU A 48 -5.90 4.83 7.96
C LEU A 48 -5.36 4.95 6.53
N VAL A 49 -4.03 4.99 6.41
CA VAL A 49 -3.31 5.10 5.14
C VAL A 49 -2.83 3.72 4.70
N ALA A 50 -3.16 3.33 3.47
CA ALA A 50 -2.67 2.11 2.85
C ALA A 50 -1.42 2.40 2.03
N ARG A 51 -0.29 1.84 2.44
CA ARG A 51 0.98 1.94 1.72
C ARG A 51 1.16 0.77 0.76
N VAL A 52 1.30 1.09 -0.52
CA VAL A 52 1.45 0.11 -1.61
C VAL A 52 2.94 -0.09 -1.89
N GLU A 53 3.43 -1.32 -1.71
CA GLU A 53 4.84 -1.69 -1.92
C GLU A 53 5.07 -2.42 -3.27
N ALA A 54 4.08 -2.43 -4.18
CA ALA A 54 4.18 -3.09 -5.48
C ALA A 54 5.39 -2.67 -6.33
N LEU A 55 5.68 -1.37 -6.40
CA LEU A 55 6.85 -0.85 -7.12
C LEU A 55 8.16 -1.23 -6.42
N ILE A 56 8.20 -1.12 -5.09
CA ILE A 56 9.34 -1.57 -4.28
C ILE A 56 9.67 -3.04 -4.53
N ALA A 57 8.63 -3.88 -4.58
CA ALA A 57 8.72 -5.32 -4.77
C ALA A 57 8.85 -5.73 -6.26
N GLY A 58 8.91 -4.79 -7.20
CA GLY A 58 9.17 -5.08 -8.61
C GLY A 58 8.01 -5.71 -9.39
N TRP A 59 6.77 -5.47 -8.96
CA TRP A 59 5.56 -5.95 -9.62
C TRP A 59 5.09 -5.04 -10.76
N GLY A 60 5.48 -3.76 -10.74
CA GLY A 60 5.16 -2.78 -11.79
C GLY A 60 3.94 -1.90 -11.49
N MET A 61 3.64 -0.99 -12.43
CA MET A 61 2.60 0.05 -12.26
C MET A 61 1.18 -0.52 -12.20
N ASP A 62 0.84 -1.43 -13.11
CA ASP A 62 -0.52 -1.99 -13.19
C ASP A 62 -0.91 -2.70 -11.88
N GLU A 63 0.01 -3.43 -11.26
CA GLU A 63 -0.23 -4.06 -9.96
C GLU A 63 -0.32 -3.03 -8.83
N ALA A 64 0.44 -1.95 -8.89
CA ALA A 64 0.36 -0.86 -7.93
C ALA A 64 -1.02 -0.18 -7.96
N LEU A 65 -1.54 0.11 -9.16
CA LEU A 65 -2.87 0.71 -9.36
C LEU A 65 -3.98 -0.25 -8.91
N ARG A 66 -3.93 -1.52 -9.33
CA ARG A 66 -4.90 -2.55 -8.92
C ARG A 66 -5.01 -2.66 -7.41
N ARG A 67 -3.87 -2.64 -6.70
CA ARG A 67 -3.82 -2.68 -5.24
C ARG A 67 -4.37 -1.40 -4.62
N ALA A 68 -3.96 -0.24 -5.12
CA ALA A 68 -4.41 1.05 -4.63
C ALA A 68 -5.93 1.21 -4.73
N GLU A 69 -6.53 0.84 -5.88
CA GLU A 69 -7.97 0.87 -6.09
C GLU A 69 -8.69 -0.06 -5.10
N ALA A 70 -8.23 -1.31 -4.96
CA ALA A 70 -8.81 -2.25 -4.02
C ALA A 70 -8.73 -1.75 -2.56
N TYR A 71 -7.63 -1.09 -2.19
CA TYR A 71 -7.43 -0.55 -0.84
C TYR A 71 -8.27 0.70 -0.58
N HIS A 72 -8.47 1.53 -1.60
CA HIS A 72 -9.40 2.64 -1.56
C HIS A 72 -10.84 2.15 -1.38
N GLU A 73 -11.28 1.17 -2.18
CA GLU A 73 -12.60 0.54 -2.06
C GLU A 73 -12.82 -0.15 -0.71
N ALA A 74 -11.75 -0.67 -0.10
CA ALA A 74 -11.79 -1.24 1.25
C ALA A 74 -11.94 -0.18 2.36
N GLY A 75 -11.81 1.11 2.05
CA GLY A 75 -12.04 2.22 2.97
C GLY A 75 -10.77 2.91 3.47
N ALA A 76 -9.61 2.72 2.83
CA ALA A 76 -8.42 3.49 3.16
C ALA A 76 -8.64 4.99 2.88
N ASP A 77 -8.28 5.83 3.84
CA ASP A 77 -8.47 7.28 3.76
C ASP A 77 -7.45 7.96 2.84
N ALA A 78 -6.30 7.31 2.63
CA ALA A 78 -5.29 7.74 1.67
C ALA A 78 -4.45 6.55 1.19
N ILE A 79 -3.89 6.70 -0.01
CA ILE A 79 -2.90 5.78 -0.57
C ILE A 79 -1.52 6.42 -0.51
N LEU A 80 -0.54 5.68 0.01
CA LEU A 80 0.87 6.03 -0.04
C LEU A 80 1.56 5.10 -1.04
N ILE A 81 1.87 5.61 -2.23
CA ILE A 81 2.69 4.91 -3.22
C ILE A 81 4.17 5.15 -2.92
N HIS A 82 4.99 4.10 -3.00
CA HIS A 82 6.43 4.20 -2.75
C HIS A 82 7.24 3.59 -3.90
N SER A 83 8.25 4.32 -4.35
CA SER A 83 9.29 3.85 -5.27
C SER A 83 10.66 3.97 -4.62
N LYS A 84 11.56 3.03 -4.92
CA LYS A 84 12.96 3.05 -4.49
C LYS A 84 13.89 3.75 -5.50
N LEU A 85 13.36 4.17 -6.64
CA LEU A 85 14.14 4.88 -7.64
C LEU A 85 14.46 6.30 -7.15
N SER A 86 15.64 6.80 -7.51
CA SER A 86 16.04 8.17 -7.22
C SER A 86 15.29 9.21 -8.07
N ARG A 87 14.54 8.76 -9.08
CA ARG A 87 13.74 9.60 -9.97
C ARG A 87 12.25 9.48 -9.63
N PRO A 88 11.46 10.56 -9.81
CA PRO A 88 10.06 10.58 -9.42
C PRO A 88 9.11 9.98 -10.47
N ASP A 89 9.60 9.49 -11.61
CA ASP A 89 8.77 9.13 -12.77
C ASP A 89 7.64 8.15 -12.43
N GLU A 90 7.92 7.10 -11.65
CA GLU A 90 6.90 6.11 -11.25
C GLU A 90 5.84 6.75 -10.36
N VAL A 91 6.23 7.57 -9.38
CA VAL A 91 5.30 8.25 -8.48
C VAL A 91 4.43 9.25 -9.25
N LEU A 92 5.04 9.98 -10.19
CA LEU A 92 4.32 10.92 -11.06
C LEU A 92 3.40 10.21 -12.05
N GLN A 93 3.77 9.01 -12.51
CA GLN A 93 2.90 8.19 -13.35
C GLN A 93 1.71 7.69 -12.54
N PHE A 94 1.93 7.10 -11.37
CA PHE A 94 0.86 6.64 -10.49
C PHE A 94 -0.14 7.75 -10.15
N ALA A 95 0.33 8.98 -9.92
CA ALA A 95 -0.55 10.10 -9.58
C ALA A 95 -1.37 10.67 -10.76
N ARG A 96 -1.10 10.26 -12.01
CA ARG A 96 -1.83 10.72 -13.20
C ARG A 96 -2.95 9.79 -13.64
N GLU A 97 -2.83 8.50 -13.32
CA GLU A 97 -3.83 7.47 -13.58
C GLU A 97 -4.95 7.56 -12.53
#